data_AF-M0PCG5-F1
#
_entry.id   AF-M0PCG5-F1
#
_cell.length_a   1.000
_cell.length_b   1.000
_cell.length_c   1.000
_cell.angle_alpha   90.00
_cell.angle_beta   90.00
_cell.angle_gamma   90.00
#
_symmetry.space_group_name_H-M   'P 1'
#
loop_
_entity.id
_entity.type
_entity.pdbx_description
1 polymer ?
#
loop_
_entity_poly.entity_id
_entity_poly.type
_entity_poly.pdbx_seq_one_letter_code
_entity_poly.pdbx_strand_id
1 'polypeptide(L)'
;MAGVGFWALVALATLTSLATAWALGANSNSPPFAPAIGANAISTMRAAFLIGILAALGALTQGGAISETVGAGLIDGVQITSLAATAGLLTATGFMAFGVSTGYPVPAAFATTGAMVGVGLSFGGDPAIDTYRRIALFWALVPPVSGGLAYVTATLLRRDDIPETVGVPLLAAVVGGIVANVRLGVIPSPPDAAQSSLAGFIARGVDAPTVAGIDPVTVLVTLLAAAAWFVAVRRRTQASAEGGIRTFLLVLGSVVAFSSGGSQVGLATGPLENLYGAELGLPGIVLLSLGAAGILTGAWMGAPKLLQATSREYAQLGARRSIAALVPGFIIAQVAIALGIPISFNNIIISGVIGGGLAGGSAGVSRRKIGVTLLFWGITLVASIAIGYGLYAAFAAVLGG
;
A
#
# COMPACT_ATOMS: atom_id res chain seq x y z
N MET A 1 20.67 -32.46 10.49
CA MET A 1 19.23 -32.60 10.19
C MET A 1 18.49 -31.59 11.06
N ALA A 2 17.67 -30.72 10.48
CA ALA A 2 16.85 -29.80 11.26
C ALA A 2 15.92 -30.60 12.18
N GLY A 3 15.92 -30.27 13.47
CA GLY A 3 15.10 -30.95 14.48
C GLY A 3 13.61 -30.63 14.33
N VAL A 4 12.75 -31.41 14.98
CA VAL A 4 11.28 -31.21 14.97
C VAL A 4 10.89 -29.78 15.40
N GLY A 5 11.62 -29.20 16.36
CA GLY A 5 11.38 -27.83 16.84
C GLY A 5 11.58 -26.75 15.76
N PHE A 6 12.58 -26.92 14.88
CA PHE A 6 12.79 -25.99 13.77
C PHE A 6 11.59 -25.96 12.82
N TRP A 7 11.14 -27.13 12.38
CA TRP A 7 10.00 -27.23 11.46
C TRP A 7 8.68 -26.77 12.09
N ALA A 8 8.50 -26.96 13.40
CA ALA A 8 7.35 -26.41 14.12
C ALA A 8 7.35 -24.87 14.08
N LEU A 9 8.51 -24.23 14.30
CA LEU A 9 8.63 -22.77 14.21
C LEU A 9 8.45 -22.25 12.78
N VAL A 10 9.00 -22.95 11.78
CA VAL A 10 8.79 -22.63 10.36
C VAL A 10 7.30 -22.65 10.01
N ALA A 11 6.60 -23.71 10.42
CA ALA A 11 5.17 -23.86 10.16
C ALA A 11 4.36 -22.77 10.87
N LEU A 12 4.68 -22.48 12.13
CA LEU A 12 4.03 -21.43 12.90
C LEU A 12 4.24 -20.05 12.26
N ALA A 13 5.48 -19.68 11.95
CA ALA A 13 5.81 -18.40 11.31
C ALA A 13 5.09 -18.26 9.96
N THR A 14 5.08 -19.32 9.16
CA THR A 14 4.40 -19.34 7.86
C THR A 14 2.89 -19.16 8.00
N LEU A 15 2.25 -19.86 8.96
CA LEU A 15 0.82 -19.72 9.21
C LEU A 15 0.46 -18.32 9.73
N THR A 16 1.30 -17.75 10.59
CA THR A 16 1.13 -16.38 11.08
C THR A 16 1.28 -15.36 9.95
N SER A 17 2.27 -15.53 9.06
CA SER A 17 2.43 -14.68 7.87
C SER A 17 1.20 -14.76 6.95
N LEU A 18 0.68 -15.97 6.71
CA LEU A 18 -0.54 -16.16 5.93
C LEU A 18 -1.75 -15.48 6.57
N ALA A 19 -1.91 -15.59 7.89
CA ALA A 19 -2.97 -14.90 8.64
C ALA A 19 -2.82 -13.38 8.58
N THR A 20 -1.59 -12.88 8.64
CA THR A 20 -1.27 -11.45 8.48
C THR A 20 -1.66 -10.98 7.08
N ALA A 21 -1.26 -11.71 6.03
CA ALA A 21 -1.61 -11.42 4.65
C ALA A 21 -3.12 -11.44 4.40
N TRP A 22 -3.83 -12.38 5.03
CA TRP A 22 -5.30 -12.40 5.02
C TRP A 22 -5.90 -11.15 5.67
N ALA A 23 -5.41 -10.77 6.85
CA ALA A 23 -5.88 -9.57 7.54
C ALA A 23 -5.61 -8.29 6.74
N LEU A 24 -4.47 -8.19 6.06
CA LEU A 24 -4.13 -7.10 5.15
C LEU A 24 -5.06 -7.04 3.94
N GLY A 25 -5.35 -8.19 3.31
CA GLY A 25 -6.31 -8.29 2.20
C GLY A 25 -7.70 -7.80 2.60
N ALA A 26 -8.15 -8.17 3.80
CA ALA A 26 -9.42 -7.73 4.35
C ALA A 26 -9.43 -6.23 4.70
N ASN A 27 -8.38 -5.74 5.34
CA ASN A 27 -8.34 -4.41 5.97
C ASN A 27 -7.83 -3.29 5.06
N SER A 28 -6.73 -3.54 4.35
CA SER A 28 -5.86 -2.49 3.81
C SER A 28 -5.85 -2.41 2.29
N ASN A 29 -6.30 -3.45 1.59
CA ASN A 29 -6.30 -3.49 0.11
C ASN A 29 -7.64 -3.07 -0.51
N SER A 30 -8.70 -3.01 0.31
CA SER A 30 -10.04 -2.63 -0.10
C SER A 30 -10.31 -1.12 -0.25
N PRO A 31 -9.69 -0.21 0.54
CA PRO A 31 -9.93 1.23 0.45
C PRO A 31 -9.83 1.86 -0.95
N PRO A 32 -8.91 1.43 -1.86
CA PRO A 32 -8.81 1.96 -3.22
C PRO A 32 -10.09 1.92 -4.07
N PHE A 33 -11.02 0.99 -3.79
CA PHE A 33 -12.30 0.88 -4.50
C PHE A 33 -13.48 1.51 -3.78
N ALA A 34 -13.33 1.92 -2.52
CA ALA A 34 -14.37 2.64 -1.78
C ALA A 34 -14.94 3.86 -2.57
N PRO A 35 -14.14 4.63 -3.34
CA PRO A 35 -14.65 5.78 -4.08
C PRO A 35 -15.46 5.37 -5.30
N ALA A 36 -15.05 4.30 -5.99
CA ALA A 36 -15.80 3.73 -7.10
C ALA A 36 -17.15 3.15 -6.64
N ILE A 37 -17.19 2.49 -5.48
CA ILE A 37 -18.44 2.00 -4.88
C ILE A 37 -19.32 3.18 -4.45
N GLY A 38 -18.74 4.19 -3.77
CA GLY A 38 -19.47 5.37 -3.33
C GLY A 38 -20.09 6.17 -4.48
N ALA A 39 -19.43 6.19 -5.64
CA ALA A 39 -19.95 6.78 -6.88
C ALA A 39 -20.93 5.87 -7.66
N ASN A 40 -21.37 4.75 -7.08
CA ASN A 40 -22.21 3.74 -7.73
C ASN A 40 -21.62 3.19 -9.04
N ALA A 41 -20.29 3.22 -9.18
CA ALA A 41 -19.61 2.76 -10.39
C ALA A 41 -19.56 1.22 -10.46
N ILE A 42 -19.51 0.56 -9.30
CA ILE A 42 -19.40 -0.90 -9.14
C ILE A 42 -20.03 -1.32 -7.81
N SER A 43 -20.61 -2.52 -7.75
CA SER A 43 -21.15 -3.06 -6.50
C SER A 43 -20.04 -3.58 -5.58
N THR A 44 -20.29 -3.59 -4.27
CA THR A 44 -19.31 -4.02 -3.26
C THR A 44 -18.75 -5.40 -3.52
N MET A 45 -19.58 -6.38 -3.90
CA MET A 45 -19.12 -7.75 -4.15
C MET A 45 -18.24 -7.86 -5.39
N ARG A 46 -18.57 -7.14 -6.47
CA ARG A 46 -17.75 -7.09 -7.68
C ARG A 46 -16.42 -6.39 -7.42
N ALA A 47 -16.44 -5.32 -6.63
CA ALA A 47 -15.23 -4.63 -6.20
C ALA A 47 -14.34 -5.53 -5.35
N ALA A 48 -14.89 -6.22 -4.34
CA ALA A 48 -14.12 -7.15 -3.51
C ALA A 48 -13.46 -8.26 -4.34
N PHE A 49 -14.19 -8.81 -5.32
CA PHE A 49 -13.64 -9.81 -6.24
C PHE A 49 -12.43 -9.26 -7.03
N LEU A 50 -12.58 -8.10 -7.67
CA LEU A 50 -11.51 -7.45 -8.44
C LEU A 50 -10.32 -7.06 -7.56
N ILE A 51 -10.56 -6.52 -6.37
CA ILE A 51 -9.51 -6.18 -5.40
C ILE A 51 -8.65 -7.39 -5.08
N GLY A 52 -9.26 -8.54 -4.79
CA GLY A 52 -8.51 -9.76 -4.46
C GLY A 52 -7.54 -10.14 -5.58
N ILE A 53 -8.01 -10.15 -6.83
CA ILE A 53 -7.18 -10.50 -8.00
C ILE A 53 -6.08 -9.46 -8.20
N LEU A 54 -6.44 -8.18 -8.26
CA LEU A 54 -5.48 -7.10 -8.57
C LEU A 54 -4.43 -6.96 -7.47
N ALA A 55 -4.84 -7.03 -6.20
CA ALA A 55 -3.92 -6.96 -5.09
C ALA A 55 -3.01 -8.20 -5.00
N ALA A 56 -3.52 -9.39 -5.31
CA ALA A 56 -2.67 -10.58 -5.40
C ALA A 56 -1.64 -10.47 -6.54
N LEU A 57 -2.04 -9.96 -7.71
CA LEU A 57 -1.11 -9.67 -8.81
C LEU A 57 -0.06 -8.63 -8.41
N GLY A 58 -0.47 -7.57 -7.73
CA GLY A 58 0.45 -6.57 -7.18
C GLY A 58 1.42 -7.16 -6.16
N ALA A 59 0.93 -8.00 -5.26
CA ALA A 59 1.74 -8.70 -4.27
C ALA A 59 2.84 -9.56 -4.93
N LEU A 60 2.48 -10.32 -5.97
CA LEU A 60 3.43 -11.17 -6.70
C LEU A 60 4.48 -10.38 -7.48
N THR A 61 4.12 -9.20 -7.98
CA THR A 61 4.94 -8.49 -8.99
C THR A 61 5.63 -7.24 -8.44
N GLN A 62 5.12 -6.61 -7.38
CA GLN A 62 5.65 -5.36 -6.82
C GLN A 62 6.13 -5.51 -5.35
N GLY A 63 5.95 -6.69 -4.74
CA GLY A 63 6.13 -6.95 -3.29
C GLY A 63 7.49 -6.66 -2.63
N GLY A 64 8.59 -6.64 -3.39
CA GLY A 64 9.95 -6.71 -2.84
C GLY A 64 10.36 -5.53 -1.94
N ALA A 65 10.17 -4.28 -2.39
CA ALA A 65 10.79 -3.11 -1.76
C ALA A 65 10.38 -2.88 -0.28
N ILE A 66 9.12 -3.15 0.07
CA ILE A 66 8.64 -3.00 1.46
C ILE A 66 9.11 -4.19 2.32
N SER A 67 9.17 -5.37 1.71
CA SER A 67 9.57 -6.61 2.36
C SER A 67 11.00 -6.50 2.92
N GLU A 68 11.93 -5.96 2.13
CA GLU A 68 13.32 -5.68 2.54
C GLU A 68 13.38 -4.75 3.78
N THR A 69 12.60 -3.67 3.76
CA THR A 69 12.63 -2.70 4.87
C THR A 69 12.06 -3.29 6.15
N VAL A 70 10.95 -4.03 6.09
CA VAL A 70 10.34 -4.65 7.27
C VAL A 70 11.14 -5.86 7.77
N GLY A 71 11.79 -6.59 6.86
CA GLY A 71 12.56 -7.80 7.16
C GLY A 71 13.98 -7.55 7.68
N ALA A 72 14.61 -6.44 7.28
CA ALA A 72 16.00 -6.16 7.63
C ALA A 72 16.30 -4.69 7.94
N GLY A 73 15.47 -3.74 7.48
CA GLY A 73 15.78 -2.31 7.57
C GLY A 73 15.39 -1.61 8.87
N LEU A 74 14.66 -2.28 9.77
CA LEU A 74 14.14 -1.66 11.00
C LEU A 74 15.10 -1.79 12.19
N ILE A 75 15.92 -2.84 12.24
CA ILE A 75 16.72 -3.17 13.43
C ILE A 75 18.10 -3.62 12.97
N ASP A 76 19.14 -3.04 13.57
CA ASP A 76 20.54 -3.31 13.27
C ASP A 76 21.12 -4.36 14.24
N GLY A 77 22.22 -5.01 13.82
CA GLY A 77 23.00 -5.91 14.68
C GLY A 77 22.42 -7.31 14.90
N VAL A 78 21.19 -7.58 14.44
CA VAL A 78 20.53 -8.88 14.58
C VAL A 78 19.72 -9.25 13.33
N GLN A 79 19.49 -10.55 13.12
CA GLN A 79 18.59 -11.04 12.08
C GLN A 79 17.29 -11.55 12.66
N ILE A 80 16.19 -11.32 11.94
CA ILE A 80 14.87 -11.74 12.39
C ILE A 80 14.79 -13.28 12.33
N THR A 81 14.56 -13.89 13.50
CA THR A 81 14.36 -15.33 13.64
C THR A 81 12.90 -15.72 13.37
N SER A 82 12.64 -17.01 13.14
CA SER A 82 11.26 -17.53 13.03
C SER A 82 10.38 -17.17 14.24
N LEU A 83 10.95 -17.17 15.44
CA LEU A 83 10.23 -16.80 16.67
C LEU A 83 9.93 -15.29 16.72
N ALA A 84 10.90 -14.46 16.37
CA ALA A 84 10.74 -13.01 16.26
C ALA A 84 9.69 -12.62 15.23
N ALA A 85 9.76 -13.22 14.04
CA ALA A 85 8.77 -13.04 12.97
C ALA A 85 7.36 -13.41 13.45
N THR A 86 7.22 -14.56 14.13
CA THR A 86 5.94 -15.01 14.69
C THR A 86 5.37 -14.01 15.69
N ALA A 87 6.16 -13.57 16.67
CA ALA A 87 5.71 -12.61 17.69
C ALA A 87 5.27 -11.27 17.06
N GLY A 88 6.07 -10.74 16.14
CA GLY A 88 5.78 -9.47 15.48
C GLY A 88 4.54 -9.52 14.60
N LEU A 89 4.42 -10.57 13.78
CA LEU A 89 3.29 -10.76 12.88
C LEU A 89 1.98 -11.11 13.63
N LEU A 90 2.05 -11.86 14.73
CA LEU A 90 0.88 -12.09 15.59
C LEU A 90 0.39 -10.77 16.20
N THR A 91 1.30 -9.93 16.68
CA THR A 91 0.97 -8.60 17.21
C THR A 91 0.29 -7.76 16.13
N ALA A 92 0.89 -7.64 14.94
CA ALA A 92 0.33 -6.90 13.82
C ALA A 92 -1.05 -7.43 13.39
N THR A 93 -1.19 -8.76 13.30
CA THR A 93 -2.46 -9.43 12.97
C THR A 93 -3.54 -9.13 13.99
N GLY A 94 -3.22 -9.10 15.29
CA GLY A 94 -4.18 -8.74 16.33
C GLY A 94 -4.79 -7.35 16.14
N PHE A 95 -3.96 -6.35 15.84
CA PHE A 95 -4.43 -5.00 15.51
C PHE A 95 -5.29 -4.98 14.26
N MET A 96 -4.89 -5.66 13.19
CA MET A 96 -5.68 -5.69 11.95
C MET A 96 -7.00 -6.43 12.12
N ALA A 97 -7.02 -7.54 12.87
CA ALA A 97 -8.24 -8.28 13.20
C ALA A 97 -9.22 -7.41 14.00
N PHE A 98 -8.72 -6.62 14.96
CA PHE A 98 -9.52 -5.60 15.64
C PHE A 98 -10.11 -4.58 14.66
N GLY A 99 -9.33 -4.10 13.69
CA GLY A 99 -9.82 -3.20 12.65
C GLY A 99 -10.92 -3.81 11.78
N VAL A 100 -10.76 -5.08 11.38
CA VAL A 100 -11.75 -5.82 10.59
C VAL A 100 -13.04 -6.07 11.37
N SER A 101 -12.96 -6.41 12.67
CA SER A 101 -14.14 -6.72 13.48
C SER A 101 -14.92 -5.46 13.90
N THR A 102 -14.23 -4.36 14.18
CA THR A 102 -14.84 -3.08 14.57
C THR A 102 -15.21 -2.19 13.39
N GLY A 103 -14.70 -2.50 12.20
CA GLY A 103 -14.79 -1.63 11.01
C GLY A 103 -13.88 -0.41 11.08
N TYR A 104 -12.97 -0.34 12.07
CA TYR A 104 -12.04 0.76 12.21
C TYR A 104 -10.83 0.61 11.24
N PRO A 105 -10.44 1.66 10.49
CA PRO A 105 -9.33 1.60 9.55
C PRO A 105 -7.97 1.67 10.27
N VAL A 106 -7.52 0.53 10.78
CA VAL A 106 -6.22 0.37 11.44
C VAL A 106 -5.08 0.60 10.43
N PRO A 107 -4.04 1.37 10.76
CA PRO A 107 -2.90 1.59 9.87
C PRO A 107 -1.93 0.39 9.95
N ALA A 108 -2.08 -0.57 9.02
CA ALA A 108 -1.31 -1.81 9.03
C ALA A 108 0.22 -1.61 9.06
N ALA A 109 0.73 -0.61 8.32
CA ALA A 109 2.16 -0.28 8.36
C ALA A 109 2.64 0.15 9.75
N PHE A 110 1.80 0.83 10.54
CA PHE A 110 2.18 1.29 11.88
C PHE A 110 2.19 0.12 12.85
N ALA A 111 1.15 -0.74 12.78
CA ALA A 111 1.06 -1.93 13.59
C ALA A 111 2.20 -2.92 13.31
N THR A 112 2.51 -3.16 12.04
CA THR A 112 3.57 -4.10 11.64
C THR A 112 4.95 -3.55 11.96
N THR A 113 5.25 -2.33 11.51
CA THR A 113 6.55 -1.69 11.78
C THR A 113 6.79 -1.57 13.29
N GLY A 114 5.78 -1.09 14.04
CA GLY A 114 5.89 -0.97 15.48
C GLY A 114 6.13 -2.31 16.16
N ALA A 115 5.38 -3.35 15.79
CA ALA A 115 5.59 -4.70 16.31
C ALA A 115 7.01 -5.22 16.02
N MET A 116 7.51 -5.06 14.79
CA MET A 116 8.86 -5.52 14.42
C MET A 116 9.97 -4.74 15.13
N VAL A 117 9.80 -3.43 15.32
CA VAL A 117 10.70 -2.61 16.13
C VAL A 117 10.71 -3.10 17.58
N GLY A 118 9.53 -3.32 18.18
CA GLY A 118 9.40 -3.81 19.55
C GLY A 118 10.05 -5.18 19.74
N VAL A 119 9.77 -6.12 18.83
CA VAL A 119 10.42 -7.43 18.82
C VAL A 119 11.93 -7.27 18.73
N GLY A 120 12.44 -6.55 17.73
CA GLY A 120 13.86 -6.23 17.52
C GLY A 120 14.62 -5.82 18.76
N LEU A 121 14.08 -4.79 19.43
CA LEU A 121 14.66 -4.27 20.67
C LEU A 121 14.63 -5.30 21.80
N SER A 122 13.61 -6.17 21.85
CA SER A 122 13.50 -7.20 22.88
C SER A 122 14.54 -8.31 22.75
N PHE A 123 15.05 -8.58 21.55
CA PHE A 123 16.03 -9.67 21.32
C PHE A 123 17.46 -9.19 21.14
N GLY A 124 17.72 -7.93 21.49
CA GLY A 124 19.07 -7.36 21.56
C GLY A 124 19.54 -6.62 20.31
N GLY A 125 18.63 -6.28 19.39
CA GLY A 125 18.95 -5.45 18.24
C GLY A 125 19.02 -3.96 18.54
N ASP A 126 19.81 -3.24 17.74
CA ASP A 126 19.95 -1.79 17.82
C ASP A 126 18.90 -1.08 16.95
N PRO A 127 18.42 0.12 17.35
CA PRO A 127 17.47 0.87 16.56
C PRO A 127 18.11 1.47 15.29
N ALA A 128 17.52 1.20 14.12
CA ALA A 128 17.95 1.80 12.85
C ALA A 128 17.50 3.27 12.74
N ILE A 129 18.20 4.18 13.44
CA ILE A 129 17.81 5.59 13.63
C ILE A 129 17.57 6.33 12.31
N ASP A 130 18.40 6.09 11.30
CA ASP A 130 18.25 6.73 9.99
C ASP A 130 17.00 6.26 9.25
N THR A 131 16.70 4.95 9.29
CA THR A 131 15.46 4.40 8.76
C THR A 131 14.25 4.98 9.50
N TYR A 132 14.31 5.03 10.83
CA TYR A 132 13.22 5.59 11.65
C TYR A 132 12.95 7.06 11.33
N ARG A 133 13.99 7.87 11.15
CA ARG A 133 13.84 9.28 10.77
C ARG A 133 13.15 9.42 9.41
N ARG A 134 13.52 8.60 8.42
CA ARG A 134 12.91 8.59 7.08
C ARG A 134 11.43 8.19 7.15
N ILE A 135 11.13 7.09 7.84
CA ILE A 135 9.75 6.58 8.00
C ILE A 135 8.90 7.61 8.75
N ALA A 136 9.36 8.12 9.88
CA ALA A 136 8.62 9.08 10.70
C ALA A 136 8.35 10.40 9.96
N LEU A 137 9.35 10.93 9.25
CA LEU A 137 9.17 12.13 8.43
C LEU A 137 8.14 11.89 7.32
N PHE A 138 8.24 10.76 6.60
CA PHE A 138 7.29 10.43 5.55
C PHE A 138 5.88 10.30 6.12
N TRP A 139 5.68 9.54 7.20
CA TRP A 139 4.37 9.35 7.82
C TRP A 139 3.77 10.64 8.37
N ALA A 140 4.58 11.55 8.92
CA ALA A 140 4.12 12.86 9.36
C ALA A 140 3.67 13.76 8.19
N LEU A 141 4.34 13.64 7.04
CA LEU A 141 4.02 14.43 5.84
C LEU A 141 2.83 13.88 5.05
N VAL A 142 2.52 12.58 5.13
CA VAL A 142 1.44 11.97 4.32
C VAL A 142 0.10 12.66 4.55
N PRO A 143 -0.41 12.88 5.79
CA PRO A 143 -1.72 13.51 5.97
C PRO A 143 -1.85 14.92 5.37
N PRO A 144 -0.93 15.89 5.66
CA PRO A 144 -1.03 17.22 5.08
C PRO A 144 -0.80 17.22 3.57
N VAL A 145 0.12 16.41 3.04
CA VAL A 145 0.39 16.36 1.59
C VAL A 145 -0.75 15.71 0.84
N SER A 146 -1.25 14.54 1.28
CA SER A 146 -2.39 13.87 0.65
C SER A 146 -3.65 14.73 0.68
N GLY A 147 -3.98 15.28 1.86
CA GLY A 147 -5.15 16.15 2.02
C GLY A 147 -5.02 17.46 1.24
N GLY A 148 -3.85 18.09 1.26
CA GLY A 148 -3.59 19.32 0.51
C GLY A 148 -3.69 19.14 -1.00
N LEU A 149 -3.03 18.11 -1.54
CA LEU A 149 -3.11 17.79 -2.97
C LEU A 149 -4.54 17.41 -3.39
N ALA A 150 -5.25 16.67 -2.54
CA ALA A 150 -6.65 16.32 -2.81
C ALA A 150 -7.56 17.56 -2.80
N TYR A 151 -7.35 18.48 -1.87
CA TYR A 151 -8.07 19.76 -1.81
C TYR A 151 -7.84 20.61 -3.06
N VAL A 152 -6.57 20.78 -3.46
CA VAL A 152 -6.20 21.55 -4.66
C VAL A 152 -6.80 20.90 -5.90
N THR A 153 -6.63 19.59 -6.06
CA THR A 153 -7.17 18.84 -7.22
C THR A 153 -8.69 18.92 -7.28
N ALA A 154 -9.37 18.76 -6.15
CA ALA A 154 -10.83 18.86 -6.07
C ALA A 154 -11.35 20.28 -6.33
N THR A 155 -10.56 21.30 -5.98
CA THR A 155 -10.89 22.70 -6.27
C THR A 155 -10.72 23.02 -7.75
N LEU A 156 -9.66 22.51 -8.38
CA LEU A 156 -9.47 22.64 -9.82
C LEU A 156 -10.54 21.91 -10.63
N LEU A 157 -10.94 20.69 -10.24
CA LEU A 157 -12.00 19.94 -10.96
C LEU A 157 -13.41 20.52 -10.81
N ARG A 158 -13.61 21.53 -9.96
CA ARG A 158 -14.90 22.21 -9.76
C ARG A 158 -14.96 23.59 -10.40
N ARG A 159 -13.84 24.06 -10.95
CA ARG A 159 -13.80 25.30 -11.70
C ARG A 159 -14.58 25.16 -13.01
N ASP A 160 -15.51 26.07 -13.25
CA ASP A 160 -16.35 26.06 -14.46
C ASP A 160 -15.53 26.31 -15.74
N ASP A 161 -14.37 26.97 -15.61
CA ASP A 161 -13.41 27.20 -16.69
C ASP A 161 -12.60 25.95 -17.09
N ILE A 162 -12.68 24.84 -16.33
CA ILE A 162 -11.96 23.60 -16.62
C ILE A 162 -12.96 22.51 -17.02
N PRO A 163 -13.11 22.22 -18.32
CA PRO A 163 -13.98 21.14 -18.78
C PRO A 163 -13.54 19.78 -18.26
N GLU A 164 -14.49 18.91 -17.93
CA GLU A 164 -14.21 17.52 -17.52
C GLU A 164 -13.44 16.74 -18.60
N THR A 165 -13.61 17.12 -19.87
CA THR A 165 -12.91 16.56 -21.04
C THR A 165 -11.43 16.96 -21.11
N VAL A 166 -10.97 17.79 -20.17
CA VAL A 166 -9.57 18.20 -20.01
C VAL A 166 -9.07 17.84 -18.62
N GLY A 167 -9.77 18.26 -17.56
CA GLY A 167 -9.31 18.06 -16.18
C GLY A 167 -9.11 16.60 -15.79
N VAL A 168 -10.09 15.74 -16.09
CA VAL A 168 -10.02 14.31 -15.76
C VAL A 168 -8.98 13.57 -16.63
N PRO A 169 -8.92 13.80 -17.96
CA PRO A 169 -7.84 13.29 -18.79
C PRO A 169 -6.43 13.71 -18.37
N LEU A 170 -6.21 14.94 -17.88
CA LEU A 170 -4.90 15.37 -17.38
C LEU A 170 -4.46 14.55 -16.17
N LEU A 171 -5.39 14.28 -15.24
CA LEU A 171 -5.11 13.38 -14.12
C LEU A 171 -4.84 11.95 -14.59
N ALA A 172 -5.54 11.48 -15.61
CA ALA A 172 -5.26 10.18 -16.23
C ALA A 172 -3.86 10.14 -16.86
N ALA A 173 -3.39 11.24 -17.45
CA ALA A 173 -2.05 11.37 -17.99
C ALA A 173 -0.98 11.18 -16.90
N VAL A 174 -1.17 11.85 -15.76
CA VAL A 174 -0.28 11.70 -14.58
C VAL A 174 -0.23 10.25 -14.11
N VAL A 175 -1.40 9.62 -13.95
CA VAL A 175 -1.49 8.20 -13.56
C VAL A 175 -0.82 7.29 -14.60
N GLY A 176 -1.03 7.53 -15.89
CA GLY A 176 -0.43 6.75 -16.97
C GLY A 176 1.10 6.84 -17.01
N GLY A 177 1.65 8.04 -16.82
CA GLY A 177 3.10 8.24 -16.72
C GLY A 177 3.70 7.53 -15.51
N ILE A 178 3.01 7.55 -14.36
CA ILE A 178 3.43 6.82 -13.17
C ILE A 178 3.37 5.32 -13.39
N VAL A 179 2.30 4.79 -14.01
CA VAL A 179 2.15 3.37 -14.33
C VAL A 179 3.32 2.85 -15.19
N ALA A 180 3.80 3.64 -16.15
CA ALA A 180 4.97 3.27 -16.96
C ALA A 180 6.27 3.11 -16.14
N ASN A 181 6.32 3.74 -14.95
CA ASN A 181 7.47 3.74 -14.05
C ASN A 181 7.31 2.85 -12.81
N VAL A 182 6.18 2.15 -12.68
CA VAL A 182 5.98 1.17 -11.61
C VAL A 182 7.06 0.09 -11.73
N ARG A 183 7.81 -0.13 -10.65
CA ARG A 183 8.87 -1.16 -10.58
C ARG A 183 8.24 -2.52 -10.30
N LEU A 184 8.47 -3.46 -11.21
CA LEU A 184 7.94 -4.81 -11.15
C LEU A 184 9.08 -5.83 -11.22
N GLY A 185 9.02 -6.88 -10.40
CA GLY A 185 9.98 -7.99 -10.39
C GLY A 185 9.81 -8.97 -11.56
N VAL A 186 8.69 -8.91 -12.30
CA VAL A 186 8.48 -9.71 -13.52
C VAL A 186 9.08 -9.08 -14.77
N ILE A 187 9.42 -7.79 -14.72
CA ILE A 187 10.08 -7.11 -15.82
C ILE A 187 11.58 -7.40 -15.68
N PRO A 188 12.26 -7.90 -16.74
CA PRO A 188 13.69 -8.17 -16.69
C PRO A 188 14.44 -6.94 -16.16
N SER A 189 15.29 -7.13 -15.15
CA SER A 189 16.05 -6.07 -14.51
C SER A 189 17.55 -6.20 -14.83
N PRO A 190 18.32 -5.10 -14.76
CA PRO A 190 19.77 -5.16 -14.84
C PRO A 190 20.34 -5.93 -13.63
N PRO A 191 21.60 -6.44 -13.72
CA PRO A 191 22.20 -7.26 -12.67
C PRO A 191 22.19 -6.60 -11.28
N ASP A 192 22.21 -5.27 -11.25
CA ASP A 192 22.36 -4.46 -10.03
C ASP A 192 21.01 -4.05 -9.42
N ALA A 193 19.88 -4.48 -10.00
CA ALA A 193 18.54 -4.09 -9.55
C ALA A 193 17.59 -5.29 -9.43
N ALA A 194 16.86 -5.36 -8.32
CA ALA A 194 15.86 -6.40 -8.07
C ALA A 194 14.56 -6.23 -8.87
N GLN A 195 14.27 -5.02 -9.37
CA GLN A 195 13.05 -4.71 -10.11
C GLN A 195 13.31 -3.69 -11.22
N SER A 196 12.53 -3.75 -12.30
CA SER A 196 12.57 -2.77 -13.38
C SER A 196 11.17 -2.25 -13.70
N SER A 197 11.09 -1.05 -14.28
CA SER A 197 9.85 -0.53 -14.85
C SER A 197 9.75 -0.80 -16.34
N LEU A 198 8.56 -0.64 -16.92
CA LEU A 198 8.36 -0.76 -18.37
C LEU A 198 9.16 0.32 -19.12
N ALA A 199 9.13 1.56 -18.62
CA ALA A 199 9.90 2.65 -19.20
C ALA A 199 11.41 2.36 -19.15
N GLY A 200 11.92 1.89 -18.00
CA GLY A 200 13.34 1.53 -17.88
C GLY A 200 13.74 0.33 -18.73
N PHE A 201 12.84 -0.65 -18.91
CA PHE A 201 13.10 -1.80 -19.79
C PHE A 201 13.20 -1.39 -21.26
N ILE A 202 12.26 -0.58 -21.75
CA ILE A 202 12.28 -0.09 -23.13
C ILE A 202 13.51 0.80 -23.35
N ALA A 203 13.83 1.66 -22.39
CA ALA A 203 14.95 2.57 -22.50
C ALA A 203 16.30 1.86 -22.62
N ARG A 204 16.49 0.73 -21.91
CA ARG A 204 17.69 -0.11 -22.08
C ARG A 204 17.85 -0.74 -23.47
N GLY A 205 16.76 -0.85 -24.23
CA GLY A 205 16.81 -1.33 -25.62
C GLY A 205 17.30 -0.28 -26.61
N VAL A 206 17.49 0.96 -26.18
CA VAL A 206 17.87 2.09 -27.04
C VAL A 206 19.13 2.73 -26.46
N ASP A 207 20.22 2.69 -27.21
CA ASP A 207 21.47 3.34 -26.81
C ASP A 207 21.34 4.86 -26.99
N ALA A 208 21.04 5.55 -25.90
CA ALA A 208 20.90 7.01 -25.86
C ALA A 208 21.71 7.56 -24.67
N PRO A 209 22.48 8.64 -24.86
CA PRO A 209 23.26 9.22 -23.78
C PRO A 209 22.34 9.79 -22.69
N THR A 210 22.68 9.52 -21.43
CA THR A 210 21.98 10.14 -20.30
C THR A 210 22.30 11.64 -20.24
N VAL A 211 21.30 12.45 -19.97
CA VAL A 211 21.43 13.91 -19.87
C VAL A 211 21.13 14.30 -18.43
N ALA A 212 22.12 14.86 -17.73
CA ALA A 212 22.01 15.23 -16.31
C ALA A 212 21.53 14.08 -15.39
N GLY A 213 21.94 12.84 -15.69
CA GLY A 213 21.53 11.65 -14.93
C GLY A 213 20.12 11.16 -15.22
N ILE A 214 19.42 11.78 -16.19
CA ILE A 214 18.10 11.37 -16.64
C ILE A 214 18.23 10.69 -18.00
N ASP A 215 17.62 9.52 -18.11
CA ASP A 215 17.52 8.79 -19.37
C ASP A 215 16.41 9.41 -20.24
N PRO A 216 16.75 10.01 -21.40
CA PRO A 216 15.78 10.69 -22.25
C PRO A 216 14.74 9.71 -22.84
N VAL A 217 15.09 8.44 -23.04
CA VAL A 217 14.17 7.42 -23.55
C VAL A 217 13.17 7.02 -22.48
N THR A 218 13.62 6.89 -21.22
CA THR A 218 12.71 6.68 -20.08
C THR A 218 11.69 7.82 -19.96
N VAL A 219 12.13 9.08 -20.11
CA VAL A 219 11.23 10.25 -20.12
C VAL A 219 10.27 10.19 -21.30
N LEU A 220 10.75 9.89 -22.50
CA LEU A 220 9.91 9.78 -23.69
C LEU A 220 8.82 8.71 -23.52
N VAL A 221 9.17 7.51 -23.07
CA VAL A 221 8.20 6.43 -22.83
C VAL A 221 7.17 6.84 -21.78
N THR A 222 7.61 7.53 -20.74
CA THR A 222 6.73 8.09 -19.70
C THR A 222 5.73 9.08 -20.28
N LEU A 223 6.20 10.01 -21.11
CA LEU A 223 5.36 11.02 -21.78
C LEU A 223 4.40 10.38 -22.78
N LEU A 224 4.84 9.36 -23.53
CA LEU A 224 3.97 8.61 -24.45
C LEU A 224 2.87 7.86 -23.70
N ALA A 225 3.20 7.22 -22.57
CA ALA A 225 2.21 6.57 -21.71
C ALA A 225 1.21 7.58 -21.15
N ALA A 226 1.69 8.73 -20.67
CA ALA A 226 0.83 9.82 -20.20
C ALA A 226 -0.10 10.34 -21.31
N ALA A 227 0.42 10.57 -22.51
CA ALA A 227 -0.36 11.01 -23.67
C ALA A 227 -1.40 9.95 -24.09
N ALA A 228 -1.04 8.67 -24.09
CA ALA A 228 -1.96 7.58 -24.42
C ALA A 228 -3.14 7.52 -23.42
N TRP A 229 -2.86 7.63 -22.13
CA TRP A 229 -3.90 7.68 -21.09
C TRP A 229 -4.78 8.93 -21.20
N PHE A 230 -4.16 10.10 -21.44
CA PHE A 230 -4.89 11.34 -21.71
C PHE A 230 -5.88 11.16 -22.87
N VAL A 231 -5.41 10.69 -24.02
CA VAL A 231 -6.23 10.53 -25.22
C VAL A 231 -7.33 9.50 -25.00
N ALA A 232 -7.02 8.37 -24.35
CA ALA A 232 -8.00 7.32 -24.09
C ALA A 232 -9.15 7.80 -23.19
N VAL A 233 -8.83 8.49 -22.09
CA VAL A 233 -9.84 9.03 -21.18
C VAL A 233 -10.57 10.22 -21.81
N ARG A 234 -9.87 11.09 -22.56
CA ARG A 234 -10.48 12.21 -23.27
C ARG A 234 -11.54 11.76 -24.26
N ARG A 235 -11.24 10.75 -25.10
CA ARG A 235 -12.20 10.16 -26.04
C ARG A 235 -13.45 9.64 -25.33
N ARG A 236 -13.28 8.96 -24.18
CA ARG A 236 -14.39 8.46 -23.37
C ARG A 236 -15.23 9.61 -22.79
N THR A 237 -14.58 10.62 -22.22
CA THR A 237 -15.28 11.79 -21.64
C THR A 237 -15.98 12.66 -22.69
N GLN A 238 -15.47 12.72 -23.92
CA GLN A 238 -16.11 13.41 -25.04
C GLN A 238 -17.35 12.65 -25.53
N ALA A 239 -17.32 11.32 -25.53
CA ALA A 239 -18.49 10.51 -25.86
C ALA A 239 -19.57 10.57 -24.76
N SER A 240 -19.15 10.52 -23.49
CA SER A 240 -20.02 10.71 -22.33
C SER A 240 -19.17 11.14 -21.14
N ALA A 241 -19.42 12.33 -20.61
CA ALA A 241 -18.63 12.85 -19.50
C ALA A 241 -18.74 11.95 -18.26
N GLU A 242 -19.98 11.59 -17.88
CA GLU A 242 -20.26 10.67 -16.78
C GLU A 242 -19.65 9.27 -17.02
N GLY A 243 -19.84 8.70 -18.21
CA GLY A 243 -19.29 7.39 -18.57
C GLY A 243 -17.76 7.36 -18.55
N GLY A 244 -17.12 8.43 -19.02
CA GLY A 244 -15.66 8.60 -19.00
C GLY A 244 -15.11 8.71 -17.59
N ILE A 245 -15.75 9.51 -16.74
CA ILE A 245 -15.39 9.67 -15.32
C ILE A 245 -15.54 8.34 -14.57
N ARG A 246 -16.66 7.64 -14.76
CA ARG A 246 -16.91 6.34 -14.14
C ARG A 246 -15.86 5.31 -14.57
N THR A 247 -15.55 5.26 -15.86
CA THR A 247 -14.52 4.34 -16.40
C THR A 247 -13.16 4.65 -15.79
N PHE A 248 -12.75 5.93 -15.78
CA PHE A 248 -11.47 6.31 -15.21
C PHE A 248 -11.39 6.02 -13.71
N LEU A 249 -12.47 6.25 -12.96
CA LEU A 249 -12.52 5.95 -11.53
C LEU A 249 -12.33 4.45 -11.25
N LEU A 250 -12.90 3.57 -12.08
CA LEU A 250 -12.71 2.13 -11.97
C LEU A 250 -11.27 1.70 -12.32
N VAL A 251 -10.70 2.27 -13.39
CA VAL A 251 -9.31 1.99 -13.78
C VAL A 251 -8.33 2.49 -12.71
N LEU A 252 -8.54 3.69 -12.20
CA LEU A 252 -7.74 4.27 -11.11
C LEU A 252 -7.81 3.38 -9.87
N GLY A 253 -9.02 3.04 -9.39
CA GLY A 253 -9.19 2.13 -8.25
C GLY A 253 -8.49 0.78 -8.47
N SER A 254 -8.50 0.27 -9.70
CA SER A 254 -7.81 -0.97 -10.06
C SER A 254 -6.29 -0.87 -9.93
N VAL A 255 -5.68 0.18 -10.48
CA VAL A 255 -4.24 0.41 -10.40
C VAL A 255 -3.79 0.68 -8.95
N VAL A 256 -4.58 1.42 -8.18
CA VAL A 256 -4.30 1.68 -6.77
C VAL A 256 -4.45 0.39 -5.95
N ALA A 257 -5.44 -0.47 -6.21
CA ALA A 257 -5.59 -1.76 -5.54
C ALA A 257 -4.42 -2.72 -5.84
N PHE A 258 -3.96 -2.76 -7.09
CA PHE A 258 -2.75 -3.48 -7.46
C PHE A 258 -1.55 -3.02 -6.64
N SER A 259 -1.31 -1.70 -6.62
CA SER A 259 -0.18 -1.13 -5.90
C SER A 259 -0.27 -1.32 -4.38
N SER A 260 -1.50 -1.29 -3.86
CA SER A 260 -1.79 -1.63 -2.48
C SER A 260 -1.35 -3.06 -2.17
N GLY A 261 -1.75 -4.04 -2.98
CA GLY A 261 -1.29 -5.41 -2.83
C GLY A 261 0.24 -5.56 -2.82
N GLY A 262 0.92 -4.87 -3.75
CA GLY A 262 2.38 -4.82 -3.81
C GLY A 262 3.03 -4.26 -2.55
N SER A 263 2.54 -3.15 -2.02
CA SER A 263 3.11 -2.60 -0.79
C SER A 263 2.78 -3.44 0.46
N GLN A 264 1.57 -3.98 0.54
CA GLN A 264 1.06 -4.57 1.77
C GLN A 264 1.57 -5.99 1.97
N VAL A 265 1.84 -6.74 0.89
CA VAL A 265 2.42 -8.08 1.03
C VAL A 265 3.74 -8.05 1.79
N GLY A 266 4.57 -7.02 1.58
CA GLY A 266 5.85 -6.84 2.26
C GLY A 266 5.72 -6.71 3.79
N LEU A 267 4.57 -6.23 4.30
CA LEU A 267 4.32 -6.21 5.74
C LEU A 267 4.14 -7.62 6.33
N ALA A 268 3.61 -8.57 5.55
CA ALA A 268 3.43 -9.95 5.98
C ALA A 268 4.65 -10.83 5.68
N THR A 269 5.32 -10.58 4.57
CA THR A 269 6.43 -11.41 4.08
C THR A 269 7.79 -10.94 4.58
N GLY A 270 8.00 -9.64 4.76
CA GLY A 270 9.29 -9.07 5.20
C GLY A 270 9.90 -9.81 6.39
N PRO A 271 9.16 -10.01 7.51
CA PRO A 271 9.69 -10.72 8.67
C PRO A 271 10.12 -12.17 8.42
N LEU A 272 9.71 -12.79 7.31
CA LEU A 272 10.04 -14.17 6.93
C LEU A 272 11.15 -14.26 5.87
N GLU A 273 11.70 -13.13 5.39
CA GLU A 273 12.70 -13.16 4.32
C GLU A 273 13.96 -13.93 4.72
N ASN A 274 14.47 -13.75 5.94
CA ASN A 274 15.62 -14.49 6.44
C ASN A 274 15.34 -16.00 6.47
N LEU A 275 14.17 -16.40 6.99
CA LEU A 275 13.72 -17.79 7.04
C LEU A 275 13.65 -18.42 5.65
N TYR A 276 12.97 -17.78 4.70
CA TYR A 276 12.76 -18.36 3.38
C TYR A 276 14.02 -18.30 2.51
N GLY A 277 14.76 -17.20 2.56
CA GLY A 277 15.95 -16.98 1.75
C GLY A 277 17.19 -17.68 2.30
N ALA A 278 17.61 -17.33 3.51
CA ALA A 278 18.88 -17.80 4.07
C ALA A 278 18.78 -19.19 4.71
N GLU A 279 17.71 -19.48 5.45
CA GLU A 279 17.58 -20.76 6.17
C GLU A 279 17.04 -21.89 5.28
N LEU A 280 16.02 -21.62 4.46
CA LEU A 280 15.37 -22.61 3.59
C LEU A 280 15.93 -22.63 2.15
N GLY A 281 16.66 -21.61 1.71
CA GLY A 281 17.20 -21.53 0.35
C GLY A 281 16.14 -21.42 -0.75
N LEU A 282 14.95 -20.90 -0.43
CA LEU A 282 13.83 -20.77 -1.35
C LEU A 282 13.85 -19.40 -2.05
N PRO A 283 13.42 -19.33 -3.32
CA PRO A 283 13.34 -18.06 -4.02
C PRO A 283 12.20 -17.20 -3.46
N GLY A 284 12.40 -15.89 -3.35
CA GLY A 284 11.45 -14.95 -2.72
C GLY A 284 10.03 -14.99 -3.31
N ILE A 285 9.88 -15.40 -4.57
CA ILE A 285 8.56 -15.60 -5.21
C ILE A 285 7.68 -16.62 -4.48
N VAL A 286 8.26 -17.62 -3.79
CA VAL A 286 7.49 -18.59 -3.00
C VAL A 286 6.80 -17.87 -1.84
N LEU A 287 7.54 -17.04 -1.12
CA LEU A 287 7.03 -16.26 0.01
C LEU A 287 6.01 -15.21 -0.45
N LEU A 288 6.28 -14.51 -1.56
CA LEU A 288 5.31 -13.58 -2.16
C LEU A 288 4.03 -14.28 -2.63
N SER A 289 4.12 -15.54 -3.11
CA SER A 289 2.95 -16.32 -3.52
C SER A 289 2.06 -16.69 -2.33
N LEU A 290 2.66 -17.02 -1.19
CA LEU A 290 1.91 -17.26 0.06
C LEU A 290 1.22 -15.98 0.52
N GLY A 291 1.94 -14.85 0.52
CA GLY A 291 1.37 -13.55 0.84
C GLY A 291 0.24 -13.14 -0.12
N ALA A 292 0.39 -13.37 -1.43
CA ALA A 292 -0.62 -13.10 -2.43
C ALA A 292 -1.89 -13.95 -2.24
N ALA A 293 -1.74 -15.24 -1.89
CA ALA A 293 -2.86 -16.12 -1.58
C ALA A 293 -3.62 -15.67 -0.32
N GLY A 294 -2.90 -15.24 0.72
CA GLY A 294 -3.49 -14.65 1.91
C GLY A 294 -4.27 -13.38 1.57
N ILE A 295 -3.66 -12.45 0.83
CA ILE A 295 -4.31 -11.20 0.38
C ILE A 295 -5.58 -11.48 -0.43
N LEU A 296 -5.53 -12.40 -1.39
CA LEU A 296 -6.66 -12.76 -2.24
C LEU A 296 -7.85 -13.25 -1.41
N THR A 297 -7.60 -14.24 -0.54
CA THR A 297 -8.64 -14.85 0.29
C THR A 297 -9.18 -13.87 1.34
N GLY A 298 -8.29 -13.05 1.93
CA GLY A 298 -8.64 -11.98 2.85
C GLY A 298 -9.52 -10.91 2.22
N ALA A 299 -9.19 -10.47 1.01
CA ALA A 299 -10.01 -9.51 0.27
C ALA A 299 -11.41 -10.06 -0.01
N TRP A 300 -11.53 -11.32 -0.46
CA TRP A 300 -12.84 -11.90 -0.78
C TRP A 300 -13.70 -12.15 0.46
N MET A 301 -13.11 -12.50 1.60
CA MET A 301 -13.85 -12.81 2.83
C MET A 301 -14.14 -11.57 3.69
N GLY A 302 -13.19 -10.62 3.78
CA GLY A 302 -13.23 -9.52 4.75
C GLY A 302 -13.53 -8.13 4.16
N ALA A 303 -13.17 -7.87 2.90
CA ALA A 303 -13.32 -6.53 2.30
C ALA A 303 -14.77 -5.99 2.28
N PRO A 304 -15.84 -6.80 2.04
CA PRO A 304 -17.18 -6.25 1.89
C PRO A 304 -17.66 -5.42 3.09
N LYS A 305 -17.31 -5.81 4.32
CA LYS A 305 -17.68 -5.08 5.55
C LYS A 305 -17.03 -3.70 5.62
N LEU A 306 -15.72 -3.63 5.39
CA LEU A 306 -14.95 -2.39 5.42
C LEU A 306 -15.27 -1.47 4.24
N LEU A 307 -15.50 -2.04 3.06
CA LEU A 307 -15.92 -1.28 1.88
C LEU A 307 -17.25 -0.57 2.12
N GLN A 308 -18.22 -1.22 2.76
CA GLN A 308 -19.50 -0.58 3.09
C GLN A 308 -19.37 0.55 4.12
N ALA A 309 -18.42 0.44 5.05
CA ALA A 309 -18.17 1.49 6.04
C ALA A 309 -17.48 2.71 5.41
N THR A 310 -16.46 2.48 4.58
CA THR A 310 -15.62 3.53 3.97
C THR A 310 -16.26 4.18 2.74
N SER A 311 -17.03 3.44 1.94
CA SER A 311 -17.67 3.97 0.72
C SER A 311 -18.76 5.02 1.01
N ARG A 312 -19.38 4.98 2.19
CA ARG A 312 -20.39 5.98 2.61
C ARG A 312 -19.80 7.38 2.68
N GLU A 313 -18.56 7.51 3.15
CA GLU A 313 -17.87 8.80 3.21
C GLU A 313 -17.58 9.33 1.80
N TYR A 314 -17.27 8.43 0.86
CA TYR A 314 -17.06 8.77 -0.55
C TYR A 314 -18.33 9.07 -1.33
N ALA A 315 -19.44 8.39 -1.02
CA ALA A 315 -20.73 8.64 -1.66
C ALA A 315 -21.17 10.10 -1.49
N GLN A 316 -20.82 10.73 -0.37
CA GLN A 316 -21.09 12.15 -0.10
C GLN A 316 -20.19 13.11 -0.90
N LEU A 317 -19.05 12.63 -1.41
CA LEU A 317 -18.12 13.40 -2.23
C LEU A 317 -18.52 13.40 -3.71
N GLY A 318 -19.12 12.34 -4.23
CA GLY A 318 -19.37 12.20 -5.67
C GLY A 318 -18.07 11.96 -6.48
N ALA A 319 -18.22 11.71 -7.78
CA ALA A 319 -17.17 11.10 -8.60
C ALA A 319 -15.93 11.98 -8.82
N ARG A 320 -16.10 13.29 -9.10
CA ARG A 320 -14.96 14.21 -9.33
C ARG A 320 -14.06 14.32 -8.10
N ARG A 321 -14.65 14.50 -6.92
CA ARG A 321 -13.91 14.59 -5.65
C ARG A 321 -13.28 13.25 -5.26
N SER A 322 -13.93 12.13 -5.61
CA SER A 322 -13.36 10.80 -5.46
C SER A 322 -12.08 10.60 -6.26
N ILE A 323 -12.06 11.05 -7.54
CA ILE A 323 -10.84 11.07 -8.36
C ILE A 323 -9.78 11.96 -7.72
N ALA A 324 -10.17 13.18 -7.31
CA ALA A 324 -9.26 14.14 -6.69
C ALA A 324 -8.65 13.63 -5.38
N ALA A 325 -9.34 12.76 -4.63
CA ALA A 325 -8.80 12.13 -3.44
C ALA A 325 -7.85 10.96 -3.76
N LEU A 326 -8.17 10.16 -4.80
CA LEU A 326 -7.41 8.95 -5.14
C LEU A 326 -6.09 9.23 -5.87
N VAL A 327 -6.06 10.18 -6.81
CA VAL A 327 -4.86 10.42 -7.64
C VAL A 327 -3.66 10.87 -6.78
N PRO A 328 -3.78 11.85 -5.87
CA PRO A 328 -2.70 12.19 -4.93
C PRO A 328 -2.27 11.00 -4.08
N GLY A 329 -3.25 10.21 -3.62
CA GLY A 329 -2.94 9.03 -2.83
C GLY A 329 -2.12 7.98 -3.60
N PHE A 330 -2.42 7.80 -4.89
CA PHE A 330 -1.63 6.95 -5.77
C PHE A 330 -0.21 7.48 -5.96
N ILE A 331 -0.04 8.78 -6.19
CA ILE A 331 1.28 9.42 -6.31
C ILE A 331 2.12 9.16 -5.06
N ILE A 332 1.57 9.45 -3.89
CA ILE A 332 2.24 9.26 -2.60
C ILE A 332 2.59 7.78 -2.38
N ALA A 333 1.67 6.88 -2.74
CA ALA A 333 1.91 5.45 -2.61
C ALA A 333 3.09 4.99 -3.48
N GLN A 334 3.18 5.43 -4.73
CA GLN A 334 4.29 5.05 -5.61
C GLN A 334 5.62 5.64 -5.16
N VAL A 335 5.63 6.88 -4.65
CA VAL A 335 6.84 7.47 -4.06
C VAL A 335 7.31 6.63 -2.87
N ALA A 336 6.39 6.23 -1.98
CA ALA A 336 6.77 5.43 -0.83
C ALA A 336 7.31 4.06 -1.22
N ILE A 337 6.66 3.36 -2.16
CA ILE A 337 7.11 2.07 -2.68
C ILE A 337 8.50 2.20 -3.31
N ALA A 338 8.74 3.27 -4.10
CA ALA A 338 10.04 3.52 -4.70
C ALA A 338 11.15 3.80 -3.68
N LEU A 339 10.79 4.35 -2.50
CA LEU A 339 11.68 4.61 -1.38
C LEU A 339 11.77 3.44 -0.38
N GLY A 340 11.04 2.34 -0.59
CA GLY A 340 10.96 1.22 0.34
C GLY A 340 10.22 1.53 1.65
N ILE A 341 9.54 2.67 1.76
CA ILE A 341 8.92 3.12 3.02
C ILE A 341 7.58 2.39 3.22
N PRO A 342 7.39 1.65 4.33
CA PRO A 342 6.11 1.01 4.64
C PRO A 342 5.00 2.06 4.75
N ILE A 343 3.85 1.85 4.10
CA ILE A 343 2.75 2.82 4.08
C ILE A 343 1.39 2.24 4.45
N SER A 344 0.56 3.09 5.03
CA SER A 344 -0.84 2.80 5.29
C SER A 344 -1.72 3.44 4.20
N PHE A 345 -2.30 2.62 3.34
CA PHE A 345 -3.30 3.08 2.36
C PHE A 345 -4.51 3.72 3.05
N ASN A 346 -4.91 3.21 4.22
CA ASN A 346 -5.95 3.82 5.05
C ASN A 346 -5.61 5.28 5.39
N ASN A 347 -4.37 5.55 5.81
CA ASN A 347 -3.91 6.89 6.15
C ASN A 347 -3.95 7.82 4.92
N ILE A 348 -3.33 7.39 3.82
CA ILE A 348 -3.28 8.16 2.57
C ILE A 348 -4.69 8.51 2.07
N ILE A 349 -5.59 7.53 2.04
CA ILE A 349 -6.94 7.62 1.48
C ILE A 349 -7.84 8.48 2.38
N ILE A 350 -7.83 8.27 3.69
CA ILE A 350 -8.63 9.08 4.63
C ILE A 350 -8.19 10.54 4.57
N SER A 351 -6.89 10.82 4.50
CA SER A 351 -6.38 12.18 4.32
C SER A 351 -6.85 12.79 3.00
N GLY A 352 -6.87 12.02 1.91
CA GLY A 352 -7.42 12.44 0.63
C GLY A 352 -8.93 12.75 0.68
N VAL A 353 -9.73 11.93 1.37
CA VAL A 353 -11.17 12.18 1.61
C VAL A 353 -11.38 13.51 2.32
N ILE A 354 -10.63 13.73 3.41
CA ILE A 354 -10.71 14.94 4.21
C ILE A 354 -10.42 16.16 3.33
N GLY A 355 -9.31 16.12 2.57
CA GLY A 355 -8.92 17.20 1.66
C GLY A 355 -9.93 17.47 0.55
N GLY A 356 -10.33 16.44 -0.18
CA GLY A 356 -11.31 16.54 -1.26
C GLY A 356 -12.70 16.96 -0.77
N GLY A 357 -13.07 16.56 0.46
CA GLY A 357 -14.29 16.98 1.14
C GLY A 357 -14.30 18.45 1.50
N LEU A 358 -13.22 18.94 2.12
CA LEU A 358 -13.06 20.36 2.49
C LEU A 358 -13.16 21.30 1.29
N ALA A 359 -12.78 20.83 0.10
CA ALA A 359 -12.97 21.57 -1.13
C ALA A 359 -14.46 21.95 -1.29
N GLY A 360 -15.37 21.00 -1.08
CA GLY A 360 -16.83 21.14 -1.15
C GLY A 360 -17.49 21.94 -0.04
N GLY A 361 -16.74 22.41 0.95
CA GLY A 361 -17.24 23.00 2.20
C GLY A 361 -16.95 22.12 3.42
N SER A 362 -17.03 22.69 4.61
CA SER A 362 -16.68 22.02 5.88
C SER A 362 -17.77 21.10 6.44
N ALA A 363 -19.00 21.18 5.92
CA ALA A 363 -20.18 20.50 6.49
C ALA A 363 -20.07 18.96 6.52
N GLY A 364 -19.21 18.35 5.70
CA GLY A 364 -18.98 16.90 5.66
C GLY A 364 -17.76 16.41 6.44
N VAL A 365 -16.96 17.29 7.05
CA VAL A 365 -15.65 16.93 7.63
C VAL A 365 -15.63 17.20 9.13
N SER A 366 -15.69 16.13 9.92
CA SER A 366 -15.69 16.22 11.39
C SER A 366 -14.29 16.33 11.97
N ARG A 367 -13.94 17.51 12.54
CA ARG A 367 -12.68 17.73 13.25
C ARG A 367 -12.44 16.72 14.38
N ARG A 368 -13.51 16.34 15.10
CA ARG A 368 -13.45 15.32 16.16
C ARG A 368 -13.04 13.96 15.58
N LYS A 369 -13.65 13.55 14.46
CA LYS A 369 -13.35 12.27 13.81
C LYS A 369 -11.89 12.22 13.34
N ILE A 370 -11.40 13.31 12.75
CA ILE A 370 -9.99 13.46 12.36
C ILE A 370 -9.06 13.31 13.57
N GLY A 371 -9.31 14.05 14.66
CA GLY A 371 -8.48 13.99 15.86
C GLY A 371 -8.43 12.60 16.48
N VAL A 372 -9.58 11.92 16.56
CA VAL A 372 -9.67 10.53 17.04
C VAL A 372 -8.90 9.58 16.12
N THR A 373 -8.96 9.79 14.80
CA THR A 373 -8.20 8.98 13.83
C THR A 373 -6.70 9.14 13.96
N LEU A 374 -6.21 10.37 14.05
CA LEU A 374 -4.77 10.63 14.24
C LEU A 374 -4.27 10.07 15.58
N LEU A 375 -5.03 10.26 16.66
CA LEU A 375 -4.70 9.73 17.97
C LEU A 375 -4.64 8.20 17.96
N PHE A 376 -5.63 7.54 17.34
CA PHE A 376 -5.65 6.09 17.24
C PHE A 376 -4.46 5.54 16.44
N TRP A 377 -4.03 6.24 15.38
CA TRP A 377 -2.82 5.86 14.65
C TRP A 377 -1.57 5.93 15.53
N GLY A 378 -1.41 7.00 16.32
CA GLY A 378 -0.33 7.12 17.29
C GLY A 378 -0.37 6.02 18.36
N ILE A 379 -1.56 5.74 18.91
CA ILE A 379 -1.76 4.66 19.88
C ILE A 379 -1.40 3.31 19.27
N THR A 380 -1.81 3.03 18.03
CA THR A 380 -1.50 1.77 17.32
C THR A 380 0.01 1.57 17.20
N LEU A 381 0.75 2.61 16.85
CA LEU A 381 2.22 2.54 16.74
C LEU A 381 2.87 2.24 18.09
N VAL A 382 2.56 3.03 19.12
CA VAL A 382 3.17 2.87 20.45
C VAL A 382 2.79 1.54 21.09
N ALA A 383 1.50 1.17 21.00
CA ALA A 383 1.02 -0.08 21.58
C ALA A 383 1.58 -1.31 20.84
N SER A 384 1.73 -1.27 19.51
CA SER A 384 2.36 -2.37 18.77
C SER A 384 3.83 -2.56 19.11
N ILE A 385 4.59 -1.48 19.37
CA ILE A 385 5.97 -1.58 19.89
C ILE A 385 5.98 -2.28 21.24
N ALA A 386 5.17 -1.80 22.20
CA ALA A 386 5.14 -2.36 23.54
C ALA A 386 4.69 -3.83 23.57
N ILE A 387 3.64 -4.16 22.81
CA ILE A 387 3.12 -5.53 22.73
C ILE A 387 4.11 -6.44 21.99
N GLY A 388 4.72 -5.99 20.89
CA GLY A 388 5.71 -6.76 20.15
C GLY A 388 6.93 -7.10 21.02
N TYR A 389 7.44 -6.12 21.77
CA TYR A 389 8.50 -6.32 22.74
C TYR A 389 8.11 -7.36 23.80
N GLY A 390 6.98 -7.15 24.48
CA GLY A 390 6.54 -8.02 25.57
C GLY A 390 6.21 -9.44 25.11
N LEU A 391 5.61 -9.59 23.93
CA LEU A 391 5.25 -10.91 23.38
C LEU A 391 6.49 -11.71 23.02
N TYR A 392 7.50 -11.08 22.41
CA TYR A 392 8.76 -11.75 22.15
C TYR A 392 9.46 -12.18 23.44
N ALA A 393 9.58 -11.28 24.42
CA ALA A 393 10.17 -11.60 25.71
C ALA A 393 9.49 -12.81 26.39
N ALA A 394 8.15 -12.87 26.32
CA ALA A 394 7.38 -14.00 26.84
C ALA A 394 7.66 -15.30 26.07
N PHE A 395 7.72 -15.25 24.74
CA PHE A 395 8.04 -16.41 23.91
C PHE A 395 9.46 -16.93 24.18
N ALA A 396 10.45 -16.03 24.25
CA ALA A 396 11.83 -16.37 24.55
C ALA A 396 11.97 -17.02 25.94
N ALA A 397 11.24 -16.53 26.94
CA ALA A 397 11.26 -17.09 28.29
C ALA A 397 10.69 -18.52 28.35
N VAL A 398 9.69 -18.85 27.52
CA VAL A 398 9.02 -20.16 27.54
C VAL A 398 9.70 -21.18 26.63
N LEU A 399 10.15 -20.74 25.44
CA LEU A 399 10.65 -21.64 24.39
C LEU A 399 12.17 -21.72 24.34
N GLY A 400 12.90 -20.92 25.12
CA GLY A 400 14.35 -20.79 25.05
C GLY A 400 14.74 -19.95 23.84
N GLY A 401 14.74 -18.63 24.02
CA GLY A 401 15.16 -17.66 23.01
C GLY A 401 16.66 -17.55 22.84
#